data_AF-A0A562FN25-F1
#
_entry.id   AF-A0A562FN25-F1
#
_cell.length_a   1.000
_cell.length_b   1.000
_cell.length_c   1.000
_cell.angle_alpha   90.00
_cell.angle_beta   90.00
_cell.angle_gamma   90.00
#
_symmetry.space_group_name_H-M   'P 1'
#
loop_
_entity.id
_entity.type
_entity.pdbx_description
1 polymer ?
#
loop_
_entity_poly.entity_id
_entity_poly.type
_entity_poly.pdbx_seq_one_letter_code
_entity_poly.pdbx_strand_id
1 'polypeptide(L)'
;MVMNSSWSLKSYSVNPTTNLVATAEWRIDFTDDQYPGIMIPHTGITPVPGDIPADQATPESVLAAVQAFMVPQLPTIQAYVGDQIAWEYQRQNATETVDLRTPEEKRELMPSLSRAQILLTLFTEERITEAQIDAAIEAIPDETQREISRINWKSRTNYQRTHPMISQIGTIFGLTEERIDELWLLAKDV
;
A
#
# COMPACT_ATOMS: atom_id res chain seq x y z
N MET A 1 -2.84 17.77 2.29
CA MET A 1 -1.42 18.04 2.01
C MET A 1 -0.94 19.24 2.83
N VAL A 2 -0.16 18.99 3.89
CA VAL A 2 0.51 20.06 4.65
C VAL A 2 1.94 20.14 4.14
N MET A 3 2.34 21.29 3.61
CA MET A 3 3.65 21.45 2.97
C MET A 3 4.58 22.25 3.88
N ASN A 4 5.61 21.59 4.40
CA ASN A 4 6.71 22.28 5.08
C ASN A 4 7.83 22.53 4.05
N SER A 5 7.86 23.73 3.47
CA SER A 5 8.99 24.15 2.65
C SER A 5 10.12 24.67 3.52
N SER A 6 11.33 24.14 3.36
CA SER A 6 12.54 24.72 3.96
C SER A 6 13.46 25.25 2.85
N TRP A 7 14.08 26.41 3.09
CA TRP A 7 14.93 27.08 2.10
C TRP A 7 16.36 27.16 2.63
N SER A 8 17.35 26.66 1.87
CA SER A 8 18.76 26.71 2.26
C SER A 8 19.65 27.10 1.08
N LEU A 9 20.23 28.31 1.10
CA LEU A 9 21.20 28.73 0.09
C LEU A 9 22.48 27.89 0.21
N LYS A 10 22.86 27.14 -0.83
CA LYS A 10 24.10 26.34 -0.82
C LYS A 10 25.32 27.06 -1.39
N SER A 11 25.15 27.87 -2.44
CA SER A 11 26.26 28.65 -3.01
C SER A 11 25.74 29.86 -3.80
N TYR A 12 26.58 30.85 -4.04
CA TYR A 12 26.29 31.90 -5.02
C TYR A 12 27.61 32.40 -5.60
N SER A 13 27.57 32.91 -6.83
CA SER A 13 28.71 33.56 -7.46
C SER A 13 28.28 34.89 -8.04
N VAL A 14 29.11 35.92 -7.89
CA VAL A 14 28.83 37.24 -8.45
C VAL A 14 29.73 37.41 -9.65
N ASN A 15 29.15 37.57 -10.84
CA ASN A 15 29.91 37.93 -12.03
C ASN A 15 29.97 39.46 -12.13
N PRO A 16 31.16 40.09 -12.17
CA PRO A 16 31.29 41.55 -12.19
C PRO A 16 30.87 42.19 -13.52
N THR A 17 30.72 41.41 -14.60
CA THR A 17 30.39 41.91 -15.96
C THR A 17 28.96 41.60 -16.40
N THR A 18 28.28 40.66 -15.74
CA THR A 18 26.89 40.29 -16.00
C THR A 18 26.22 40.11 -14.66
N ASN A 19 25.08 40.75 -14.43
CA ASN A 19 24.24 40.67 -13.22
C ASN A 19 24.37 39.37 -12.40
N LEU A 20 24.23 39.50 -11.08
CA LEU A 20 24.45 38.44 -10.08
C LEU A 20 23.89 37.07 -10.49
N VAL A 21 24.75 36.05 -10.60
CA VAL A 21 24.36 34.67 -10.92
C VAL A 21 24.45 33.83 -9.64
N ALA A 22 23.40 33.92 -8.82
CA ALA A 22 23.26 33.06 -7.65
C ALA A 22 22.74 31.67 -8.03
N THR A 23 23.33 30.63 -7.44
CA THR A 23 22.88 29.24 -7.56
C THR A 23 22.29 28.78 -6.24
N ALA A 24 21.02 29.08 -6.02
CA ALA A 24 20.32 28.55 -4.86
C ALA A 24 19.88 27.10 -5.12
N GLU A 25 20.29 26.18 -4.25
CA GLU A 25 19.58 24.90 -4.12
C GLU A 25 18.43 25.09 -3.14
N TRP A 26 17.30 24.45 -3.41
CA TRP A 26 16.16 24.44 -2.49
C TRP A 26 15.69 23.01 -2.30
N ARG A 27 15.09 22.74 -1.14
CA ARG A 27 14.58 21.41 -0.80
C ARG A 27 13.15 21.55 -0.29
N ILE A 28 12.20 21.03 -1.06
CA ILE A 28 10.84 20.85 -0.56
C ILE A 28 10.75 19.42 -0.05
N ASP A 29 10.50 19.27 1.25
CA ASP A 29 10.16 17.99 1.84
C ASP A 29 8.63 17.84 1.76
N PHE A 30 8.19 16.83 1.02
CA PHE A 30 6.77 16.49 0.89
C PHE A 30 6.42 15.50 2.00
N THR A 31 5.51 15.92 2.89
CA THR A 31 4.83 15.01 3.80
C THR A 31 3.37 15.05 3.40
N ASP A 32 2.93 14.01 2.71
CA ASP A 32 1.51 13.83 2.40
C ASP A 32 1.00 12.58 3.12
N ASP A 33 0.04 12.79 4.01
CA ASP A 33 -0.68 11.70 4.66
C ASP A 33 -1.47 10.85 3.64
N GLN A 34 -1.80 11.42 2.47
CA GLN A 34 -2.47 10.70 1.38
C GLN A 34 -1.52 9.78 0.58
N TYR A 35 -0.22 10.06 0.55
CA TYR A 35 0.77 9.33 -0.26
C TYR A 35 2.06 9.05 0.55
N PRO A 36 2.01 8.19 1.58
CA PRO A 36 3.15 7.94 2.45
C PRO A 36 4.33 7.32 1.68
N GLY A 37 5.53 7.82 1.93
CA GLY A 37 6.79 7.23 1.44
C GLY A 37 7.29 7.73 0.08
N ILE A 38 6.56 8.60 -0.63
CA ILE A 38 7.04 9.19 -1.89
C ILE A 38 7.87 10.46 -1.60
N MET A 39 9.18 10.36 -1.81
CA MET A 39 10.12 11.47 -1.71
C MET A 39 10.60 11.88 -3.11
N ILE A 40 10.19 13.07 -3.57
CA ILE A 40 10.73 13.65 -4.81
C ILE A 40 11.63 14.83 -4.45
N PRO A 41 12.98 14.65 -4.42
CA PRO A 41 13.88 15.77 -4.29
C PRO A 41 13.84 16.58 -5.60
N HIS A 42 13.45 17.85 -5.49
CA HIS A 42 13.53 18.78 -6.63
C HIS A 42 14.68 19.75 -6.40
N THR A 43 15.69 19.70 -7.27
CA THR A 43 16.80 20.66 -7.33
C THR A 43 16.66 21.47 -8.60
N GLY A 44 16.29 22.75 -8.48
CA GLY A 44 16.25 23.69 -9.60
C GLY A 44 17.37 24.72 -9.49
N ILE A 45 17.94 25.13 -10.62
CA ILE A 45 18.80 26.31 -10.73
C ILE A 45 17.95 27.42 -11.32
N THR A 46 17.60 28.43 -10.52
CA THR A 46 16.89 29.61 -11.01
C THR A 46 17.84 30.80 -11.04
N PRO A 47 18.11 31.41 -12.21
CA PRO A 47 18.78 32.70 -12.24
C PRO A 47 17.88 33.71 -11.52
N VAL A 48 18.39 34.30 -10.44
CA VAL A 48 17.67 35.32 -9.69
C VAL A 48 17.59 36.56 -10.58
N PRO A 49 16.39 36.99 -11.02
CA PRO A 49 16.29 38.22 -11.79
C PRO A 49 16.45 39.39 -10.81
N GLY A 50 17.57 40.09 -10.89
CA GLY A 50 17.77 41.27 -10.07
C GLY A 50 19.14 41.91 -10.25
N ASP A 51 19.13 43.22 -10.46
CA ASP A 51 20.28 44.11 -10.39
C ASP A 51 20.75 44.26 -8.94
N ILE A 52 21.06 43.17 -8.23
CA ILE A 52 21.75 43.29 -6.94
C ILE A 52 23.15 43.77 -7.26
N PRO A 53 23.52 45.02 -6.89
CA PRO A 53 24.86 45.52 -7.13
C PRO A 53 25.87 44.61 -6.42
N ALA A 54 27.02 44.35 -7.06
CA ALA A 54 28.01 43.41 -6.54
C ALA A 54 28.49 43.76 -5.11
N ASP A 55 28.47 45.05 -4.75
CA ASP A 55 28.80 45.59 -3.43
C ASP A 55 27.69 45.41 -2.38
N GLN A 56 26.49 44.99 -2.78
CA GLN A 56 25.34 44.71 -1.89
C GLN A 56 24.95 43.21 -1.86
N ALA A 57 25.75 42.36 -2.50
CA ALA A 57 25.54 40.91 -2.63
C ALA A 57 25.98 40.11 -1.39
N THR A 58 25.25 40.28 -0.29
CA THR A 58 25.39 39.46 0.93
C THR A 58 24.62 38.13 0.80
N PRO A 59 25.00 37.07 1.54
CA PRO A 59 24.22 35.83 1.59
C PRO A 59 22.73 36.07 1.93
N GLU A 60 22.44 36.98 2.86
CA GLU A 60 21.08 37.33 3.26
C GLU A 60 20.31 38.05 2.15
N SER A 61 20.92 39.03 1.46
CA SER A 61 20.26 39.75 0.36
C SER A 61 20.02 38.87 -0.86
N VAL A 62 20.95 37.95 -1.15
CA VAL A 62 20.78 36.92 -2.18
C VAL A 62 19.66 35.95 -1.79
N LEU A 63 19.62 35.47 -0.55
CA LEU A 63 18.55 34.59 -0.06
C LEU A 63 17.18 35.28 -0.12
N ALA A 64 17.09 36.55 0.26
CA ALA A 64 15.85 37.33 0.21
C ALA A 64 15.35 37.52 -1.24
N ALA A 65 16.26 37.78 -2.20
CA ALA A 65 15.90 37.91 -3.61
C ALA A 65 15.44 36.58 -4.22
N VAL A 66 16.11 35.47 -3.87
CA VAL A 66 15.66 34.11 -4.25
C VAL A 66 14.27 33.84 -3.69
N GLN A 67 14.04 34.13 -2.41
CA GLN A 67 12.72 33.95 -1.78
C GLN A 67 11.65 34.80 -2.46
N ALA A 68 11.92 36.08 -2.73
CA ALA A 68 10.97 36.98 -3.40
C ALA A 68 10.60 36.50 -4.82
N PHE A 69 11.53 35.88 -5.54
CA PHE A 69 11.29 35.31 -6.85
C PHE A 69 10.50 33.98 -6.77
N MET A 70 10.85 33.12 -5.82
CA MET A 70 10.31 31.76 -5.73
C MET A 70 8.96 31.68 -5.01
N VAL A 71 8.70 32.52 -4.00
CA VAL A 71 7.45 32.50 -3.22
C VAL A 71 6.21 32.64 -4.10
N PRO A 72 6.15 33.56 -5.08
CA PRO A 72 5.02 33.65 -6.02
C PRO A 72 4.85 32.41 -6.91
N GLN A 73 5.92 31.66 -7.16
CA GLN A 73 5.91 30.43 -7.97
C GLN A 73 5.54 29.19 -7.15
N LEU A 74 5.49 29.29 -5.81
CA LEU A 74 5.20 28.16 -4.93
C LEU A 74 3.91 27.43 -5.30
N PRO A 75 2.75 28.09 -5.54
CA PRO A 75 1.53 27.37 -5.89
C PRO A 75 1.67 26.54 -7.18
N THR A 76 2.39 27.05 -8.17
CA THR A 76 2.63 26.35 -9.45
C THR A 76 3.55 25.15 -9.25
N ILE A 77 4.64 25.33 -8.49
CA ILE A 77 5.57 24.24 -8.14
C ILE A 77 4.84 23.16 -7.33
N GLN A 78 3.98 23.58 -6.41
CA GLN A 78 3.17 22.69 -5.58
C GLN A 78 2.19 21.86 -6.41
N ALA A 79 1.47 22.48 -7.36
CA ALA A 79 0.57 21.77 -8.26
C ALA A 79 1.34 20.75 -9.13
N TYR A 80 2.44 21.18 -9.74
CA TYR A 80 3.29 20.32 -10.56
C TYR A 80 3.82 19.11 -9.76
N VAL A 81 4.32 19.32 -8.54
CA VAL A 81 4.83 18.22 -7.74
C VAL A 81 3.70 17.33 -7.22
N GLY A 82 2.53 17.88 -6.88
CA GLY A 82 1.34 17.08 -6.55
C GLY A 82 0.96 16.13 -7.68
N ASP A 83 0.93 16.62 -8.93
CA ASP A 83 0.64 15.81 -10.11
C ASP A 83 1.71 14.72 -10.34
N GLN A 84 2.99 15.04 -10.12
CA GLN A 84 4.09 14.07 -10.23
C GLN A 84 4.02 12.99 -9.14
N ILE A 85 3.73 13.36 -7.89
CA ILE A 85 3.55 12.41 -6.78
C ILE A 85 2.36 11.50 -7.05
N ALA A 86 1.23 12.05 -7.51
CA ALA A 86 0.05 11.28 -7.87
C ALA A 86 0.33 10.28 -9.00
N TRP A 87 1.05 10.72 -10.05
CA TRP A 87 1.46 9.87 -11.15
C TRP A 87 2.41 8.74 -10.71
N GLU A 88 3.43 9.06 -9.90
CA GLU A 88 4.41 8.06 -9.42
C GLU A 88 3.75 7.08 -8.44
N TYR A 89 2.84 7.54 -7.58
CA TYR A 89 2.03 6.67 -6.72
C TYR A 89 1.19 5.70 -7.54
N GLN A 90 0.48 6.21 -8.55
CA GLN A 90 -0.29 5.37 -9.47
C GLN A 90 0.60 4.38 -10.20
N ARG A 91 1.78 4.81 -10.68
CA ARG A 91 2.73 3.93 -11.38
C ARG A 91 3.28 2.82 -10.48
N GLN A 92 3.64 3.14 -9.24
CA GLN A 92 4.13 2.15 -8.28
C GLN A 92 3.03 1.15 -7.89
N ASN A 93 1.77 1.61 -7.83
CA ASN A 93 0.62 0.78 -7.49
C ASN A 93 -0.13 0.20 -8.71
N ALA A 94 0.29 0.52 -9.94
CA ALA A 94 -0.36 0.08 -11.18
C ALA A 94 -0.22 -1.43 -11.46
N THR A 95 0.53 -2.15 -10.62
CA THR A 95 0.73 -3.60 -10.75
C THR A 95 -0.37 -4.41 -10.06
N GLU A 96 -1.29 -3.78 -9.32
CA GLU A 96 -2.50 -4.46 -8.84
C GLU A 96 -3.46 -4.64 -10.02
N THR A 97 -3.21 -5.65 -10.84
CA THR A 97 -4.15 -6.06 -11.88
C THR A 97 -5.48 -6.36 -11.19
N VAL A 98 -6.49 -5.53 -11.41
CA VAL A 98 -7.84 -5.76 -10.88
C VAL A 98 -8.30 -7.11 -11.43
N ASP A 99 -8.32 -8.11 -10.56
CA ASP A 99 -8.79 -9.43 -10.91
C ASP A 99 -10.31 -9.40 -11.05
N LEU A 100 -10.77 -9.30 -12.30
CA LEU A 100 -12.19 -9.18 -12.70
C LEU A 100 -13.02 -10.44 -12.44
N ARG A 101 -12.39 -11.55 -12.02
CA ARG A 101 -13.13 -12.76 -11.64
C ARG A 101 -14.04 -12.48 -10.45
N THR A 102 -15.21 -13.08 -10.47
CA THR A 102 -16.11 -13.15 -9.31
C THR A 102 -15.44 -13.91 -8.16
N PRO A 103 -15.85 -13.70 -6.89
CA PRO A 103 -15.35 -14.49 -5.76
C PRO A 103 -15.48 -16.00 -5.97
N GLU A 104 -16.58 -16.43 -6.60
CA GLU A 104 -16.87 -17.82 -6.89
C GLU A 104 -15.87 -18.40 -7.91
N GLU A 105 -15.60 -17.68 -9.01
CA GLU A 105 -14.58 -18.08 -9.99
C GLU A 105 -13.18 -18.13 -9.38
N LYS A 106 -12.87 -17.25 -8.40
CA LYS A 106 -11.59 -17.31 -7.68
C LYS A 106 -11.50 -18.59 -6.83
N ARG A 107 -12.58 -18.97 -6.12
CA ARG A 107 -12.64 -20.18 -5.29
C ARG A 107 -12.51 -21.46 -6.12
N GLU A 108 -13.05 -21.49 -7.33
CA GLU A 108 -12.90 -22.63 -8.25
C GLU A 108 -11.44 -22.85 -8.69
N LEU A 109 -10.64 -21.79 -8.73
CA LEU A 109 -9.23 -21.84 -9.12
C LEU A 109 -8.28 -22.09 -7.94
N MET A 110 -8.80 -22.12 -6.71
CA MET A 110 -7.97 -22.41 -5.55
C MET A 110 -7.47 -23.86 -5.57
N PRO A 111 -6.22 -24.10 -5.15
CA PRO A 111 -5.69 -25.46 -5.11
C PRO A 111 -6.48 -26.34 -4.14
N SER A 112 -6.56 -27.63 -4.47
CA SER A 112 -7.07 -28.61 -3.52
C SER A 112 -6.07 -28.77 -2.37
N LEU A 113 -6.56 -28.73 -1.15
CA LEU A 113 -5.74 -28.85 0.06
C LEU A 113 -5.95 -30.18 0.73
N SER A 114 -4.89 -30.71 1.35
CA SER A 114 -5.00 -31.89 2.19
C SER A 114 -5.73 -31.57 3.50
N ARG A 115 -6.33 -32.59 4.11
CA ARG A 115 -6.94 -32.47 5.45
C ARG A 115 -5.97 -31.92 6.50
N ALA A 116 -4.71 -32.36 6.43
CA ALA A 116 -3.66 -31.94 7.38
C ALA A 116 -3.36 -30.44 7.26
N GLN A 117 -3.23 -29.92 6.04
CA GLN A 117 -3.01 -28.48 5.79
C GLN A 117 -4.14 -27.62 6.35
N ILE A 118 -5.39 -28.03 6.12
CA ILE A 118 -6.57 -27.35 6.64
C ILE A 118 -6.56 -27.37 8.18
N LEU A 119 -6.34 -28.53 8.79
CA LEU A 119 -6.33 -28.68 10.24
C LEU A 119 -5.22 -27.87 10.92
N LEU A 120 -4.00 -27.91 10.37
CA LEU A 120 -2.87 -27.15 10.91
C LEU A 120 -3.16 -25.66 10.86
N THR A 121 -3.65 -25.16 9.73
CA THR A 121 -3.93 -23.73 9.55
C THR A 121 -5.08 -23.25 10.44
N LEU A 122 -6.16 -24.03 10.55
CA LEU A 122 -7.26 -23.71 11.47
C LEU A 122 -6.79 -23.68 12.93
N PHE A 123 -5.88 -24.57 13.31
CA PHE A 123 -5.32 -24.56 14.65
C PHE A 123 -4.35 -23.38 14.88
N THR A 124 -3.49 -23.07 13.91
CA THR A 124 -2.49 -21.99 14.04
C THR A 124 -3.11 -20.60 13.99
N GLU A 125 -4.12 -20.39 13.16
CA GLU A 125 -4.75 -19.08 12.95
C GLU A 125 -5.98 -18.86 13.85
N GLU A 126 -6.88 -19.85 13.95
CA GLU A 126 -8.18 -19.69 14.63
C GLU A 126 -8.28 -20.43 15.97
N ARG A 127 -7.25 -21.20 16.35
CA ARG A 127 -7.27 -22.10 17.51
C ARG A 127 -8.41 -23.13 17.47
N ILE A 128 -8.93 -23.40 16.28
CA ILE A 128 -9.94 -24.44 16.06
C ILE A 128 -9.23 -25.79 15.96
N THR A 129 -9.60 -26.69 16.85
CA THR A 129 -9.06 -28.05 16.93
C THR A 129 -9.90 -29.03 16.12
N GLU A 130 -9.31 -30.16 15.72
CA GLU A 130 -10.04 -31.25 15.07
C GLU A 130 -11.22 -31.76 15.92
N ALA A 131 -11.04 -31.83 17.24
CA ALA A 131 -12.10 -32.23 18.17
C ALA A 131 -13.30 -31.25 18.16
N GLN A 132 -13.06 -29.95 18.01
CA GLN A 132 -14.14 -28.97 17.84
C GLN A 132 -14.87 -29.16 16.52
N ILE A 133 -14.16 -29.50 15.44
CA ILE A 133 -14.80 -29.79 14.14
C ILE A 133 -15.66 -31.05 14.24
N ASP A 134 -15.15 -32.12 14.87
CA ASP A 134 -15.94 -33.32 15.14
C ASP A 134 -17.18 -32.98 15.98
N ALA A 135 -17.05 -32.19 17.04
CA ALA A 135 -18.19 -31.75 17.85
C ALA A 135 -19.21 -30.91 17.05
N ALA A 136 -18.74 -30.04 16.15
CA ALA A 136 -19.58 -29.26 15.24
C ALA A 136 -20.38 -30.15 14.29
N ILE A 137 -19.76 -31.20 13.74
CA ILE A 137 -20.44 -32.19 12.90
C ILE A 137 -21.49 -32.96 13.72
N GLU A 138 -21.17 -33.37 14.96
CA GLU A 138 -22.11 -34.09 15.83
C GLU A 138 -23.32 -33.23 16.24
N ALA A 139 -23.18 -31.91 16.27
CA ALA A 139 -24.25 -30.97 16.58
C ALA A 139 -25.24 -30.73 15.43
N ILE A 140 -24.99 -31.28 14.22
CA ILE A 140 -25.91 -31.17 13.08
C ILE A 140 -27.22 -31.92 13.41
N PRO A 141 -28.40 -31.23 13.43
CA PRO A 141 -29.66 -31.85 13.85
C PRO A 141 -30.15 -32.97 12.93
N ASP A 142 -29.99 -32.79 11.62
CA ASP A 142 -30.38 -33.80 10.62
C ASP A 142 -29.39 -34.97 10.65
N GLU A 143 -29.88 -36.16 10.99
CA GLU A 143 -29.07 -37.37 11.11
C GLU A 143 -28.38 -37.76 9.80
N THR A 144 -29.07 -37.59 8.67
CA THR A 144 -28.52 -37.94 7.36
C THR A 144 -27.40 -36.97 6.98
N GLN A 145 -27.60 -35.67 7.15
CA GLN A 145 -26.57 -34.67 6.88
C GLN A 145 -25.36 -34.81 7.80
N ARG A 146 -25.58 -35.10 9.08
CA ARG A 146 -24.52 -35.36 10.05
C ARG A 146 -23.65 -36.53 9.63
N GLU A 147 -24.24 -37.65 9.24
CA GLU A 147 -23.49 -38.82 8.78
C GLU A 147 -22.72 -38.51 7.48
N ILE A 148 -23.35 -37.80 6.53
CA ILE A 148 -22.68 -37.36 5.30
C ILE A 148 -21.48 -36.47 5.60
N SER A 149 -21.62 -35.47 6.49
CA SER A 149 -20.52 -34.58 6.87
C SER A 149 -19.42 -35.32 7.61
N ARG A 150 -19.77 -36.27 8.50
CA ARG A 150 -18.81 -37.13 9.20
C ARG A 150 -18.00 -37.99 8.22
N ILE A 151 -18.66 -38.66 7.29
CA ILE A 151 -18.00 -39.49 6.27
C ILE A 151 -17.07 -38.61 5.43
N ASN A 152 -17.59 -37.51 4.87
CA ASN A 152 -16.78 -36.61 4.06
C ASN A 152 -15.55 -36.10 4.82
N TRP A 153 -15.70 -35.72 6.10
CA TRP A 153 -14.62 -35.22 6.93
C TRP A 153 -13.50 -36.23 7.17
N LYS A 154 -13.88 -37.49 7.41
CA LYS A 154 -12.95 -38.54 7.82
C LYS A 154 -12.37 -39.31 6.64
N SER A 155 -13.12 -39.46 5.55
CA SER A 155 -12.71 -40.31 4.43
C SER A 155 -11.96 -39.56 3.33
N ARG A 156 -12.07 -38.22 3.24
CA ARG A 156 -11.42 -37.44 2.18
C ARG A 156 -10.01 -37.04 2.58
N THR A 157 -9.07 -37.37 1.70
CA THR A 157 -7.66 -36.94 1.81
C THR A 157 -7.49 -35.47 1.42
N ASN A 158 -8.25 -35.01 0.41
CA ASN A 158 -8.16 -33.67 -0.15
C ASN A 158 -9.54 -33.01 -0.26
N TYR A 159 -9.55 -31.69 -0.13
CA TYR A 159 -10.73 -30.84 -0.20
C TYR A 159 -10.54 -29.75 -1.25
N GLN A 160 -11.64 -29.34 -1.88
CA GLN A 160 -11.70 -28.15 -2.73
C GLN A 160 -12.40 -27.04 -1.95
N ARG A 161 -12.03 -25.79 -2.23
CA ARG A 161 -12.61 -24.63 -1.52
C ARG A 161 -14.13 -24.54 -1.70
N THR A 162 -14.61 -24.95 -2.86
CA THR A 162 -16.02 -24.98 -3.26
C THR A 162 -16.79 -26.16 -2.67
N HIS A 163 -16.15 -27.06 -1.91
CA HIS A 163 -16.84 -28.21 -1.33
C HIS A 163 -17.83 -27.75 -0.24
N PRO A 164 -19.13 -28.11 -0.30
CA PRO A 164 -20.17 -27.54 0.58
C PRO A 164 -19.90 -27.66 2.08
N MET A 165 -19.23 -28.75 2.47
CA MET A 165 -18.85 -28.99 3.86
C MET A 165 -17.89 -27.93 4.43
N ILE A 166 -17.03 -27.33 3.60
CA ILE A 166 -16.10 -26.28 4.05
C ILE A 166 -16.87 -25.05 4.49
N SER A 167 -17.81 -24.57 3.67
CA SER A 167 -18.69 -23.44 4.03
C SER A 167 -19.60 -23.78 5.22
N GLN A 168 -20.09 -25.02 5.31
CA GLN A 168 -20.90 -25.47 6.46
C GLN A 168 -20.10 -25.38 7.77
N ILE A 169 -18.87 -25.91 7.80
CA ILE A 169 -18.00 -25.83 8.98
C ILE A 169 -17.64 -24.38 9.30
N GLY A 170 -17.25 -23.59 8.30
CA GLY A 170 -16.94 -22.18 8.49
C GLY A 170 -18.09 -21.42 9.14
N THR A 171 -19.33 -21.64 8.68
CA THR A 171 -20.54 -21.04 9.26
C THR A 171 -20.72 -21.41 10.74
N ILE A 172 -20.48 -22.68 11.11
CA ILE A 172 -20.62 -23.12 12.52
C ILE A 172 -19.61 -22.39 13.42
N PHE A 173 -18.42 -22.10 12.93
CA PHE A 173 -17.39 -21.36 13.66
C PHE A 173 -17.49 -19.83 13.50
N GLY A 174 -18.49 -19.32 12.78
CA GLY A 174 -18.66 -17.88 12.55
C GLY A 174 -17.63 -17.27 11.61
N LEU A 175 -16.98 -18.08 10.76
CA LEU A 175 -16.03 -17.62 9.75
C LEU A 175 -16.79 -17.13 8.52
N THR A 176 -16.43 -15.95 8.01
CA THR A 176 -16.95 -15.44 6.74
C THR A 176 -16.31 -16.16 5.55
N GLU A 177 -16.95 -16.14 4.38
CA GLU A 177 -16.40 -16.77 3.18
C GLU A 177 -15.03 -16.17 2.79
N GLU A 178 -14.84 -14.87 2.99
CA GLU A 178 -13.57 -14.17 2.77
C GLU A 178 -12.50 -14.65 3.75
N ARG A 179 -12.86 -14.86 5.02
CA ARG A 179 -11.91 -15.39 6.01
C ARG A 179 -11.51 -16.83 5.70
N ILE A 180 -12.45 -17.65 5.23
CA ILE A 180 -12.13 -19.00 4.77
C ILE A 180 -11.22 -18.95 3.54
N ASP A 181 -11.43 -18.00 2.62
CA ASP A 181 -10.57 -17.78 1.45
C ASP A 181 -9.13 -17.42 1.86
N GLU A 182 -8.95 -16.53 2.84
CA GLU A 182 -7.64 -16.20 3.42
C GLU A 182 -6.96 -17.42 4.04
N LEU A 183 -7.68 -18.17 4.89
CA LEU A 183 -7.17 -19.39 5.52
C LEU A 183 -6.78 -20.44 4.48
N TRP A 184 -7.52 -20.53 3.37
CA TRP A 184 -7.21 -21.45 2.27
C TRP A 184 -5.89 -21.10 1.59
N LEU A 185 -5.62 -19.82 1.38
CA LEU A 185 -4.37 -19.35 0.79
C LEU A 185 -3.18 -19.58 1.73
N LEU A 186 -3.35 -19.37 3.04
CA LEU A 186 -2.32 -19.67 4.02
C LEU A 186 -2.01 -21.18 4.10
N ALA A 187 -3.05 -22.01 4.09
CA ALA A 187 -2.92 -23.46 4.21
C ALA A 187 -2.23 -24.12 3.01
N LYS A 188 -2.24 -23.46 1.85
CA LYS A 188 -1.53 -23.93 0.65
C LYS A 188 -0.03 -24.11 0.88
N ASP A 189 0.57 -23.26 1.71
CA ASP A 189 2.02 -23.17 1.89
C ASP A 189 2.51 -23.86 3.18
N VAL A 190 1.62 -24.61 3.86
CA VAL A 190 1.91 -25.47 5.02
C VAL A 190 2.33 -26.87 4.55
#